data_AF-A0A3B3S5M7-F1
#
_entry.id   AF-A0A3B3S5M7-F1
#
_cell.length_a   1.000
_cell.length_b   1.000
_cell.length_c   1.000
_cell.angle_alpha   90.00
_cell.angle_beta   90.00
_cell.angle_gamma   90.00
#
_symmetry.space_group_name_H-M   'P 1'
#
loop_
_entity.id
_entity.type
_entity.pdbx_description
1 polymer ?
#
loop_
_entity_poly.entity_id
_entity_poly.type
_entity_poly.pdbx_seq_one_letter_code
_entity_poly.pdbx_strand_id
1 'polypeptide(L)'
;SKHYIFFSTLHQPEGRTSQLQDHPHDSLYFSVTIGGSKILDFLRSLFSRTLGLGTGEKVLDELTLDGVARYIQSGKCKDIICMVGAGISTSAGIPDFRSPETGLYANLQKYNLPYPQAIFQIDYFKKHPEPFFALAKELYPGQFKPTVCHYFIRMLKDKGLLRRCYSQNIDTLERAAGLQEEDLVEAHGTFYTSHCVSFLCRKEYTLDWMKEKIFSEQVPKCEKCNDLVKPGESNLKIAFFFQSQYIPFTSMLDFKDFPRCDLLIIMGTSLQVQPFASLSDALMGMLGFGGGMDFDSDKAYRDVVYLSTCDDGCMALADLLGWKAELEELVRQEHALIDSKDKKDKAKTANQSAAAEEKPASNKSE
;
A
#
# COMPACT_ATOMS: atom_id res chain seq x y z
N SER A 1 6.43 16.69 9.40
CA SER A 1 5.00 16.35 9.24
C SER A 1 4.61 15.35 10.33
N LYS A 2 3.51 15.57 11.06
CA LYS A 2 2.96 14.53 11.98
C LYS A 2 2.16 13.57 11.12
N HIS A 3 2.41 12.27 11.22
CA HIS A 3 1.70 11.25 10.42
C HIS A 3 0.94 10.33 11.37
N TYR A 4 -0.32 10.05 11.02
CA TYR A 4 -1.21 9.30 11.88
C TYR A 4 -0.94 7.80 11.74
N ILE A 5 -0.92 7.09 12.87
CA ILE A 5 -1.16 5.66 12.89
C ILE A 5 -2.53 5.43 13.53
N PHE A 6 -3.40 4.77 12.78
CA PHE A 6 -4.71 4.34 13.25
C PHE A 6 -4.72 2.83 13.35
N PHE A 7 -5.31 2.31 14.42
CA PHE A 7 -5.52 0.89 14.63
C PHE A 7 -7.02 0.65 14.79
N SER A 8 -7.56 -0.37 14.14
CA SER A 8 -8.96 -0.78 14.28
C SER A 8 -9.07 -2.30 14.36
N THR A 9 -9.65 -2.84 15.42
CA THR A 9 -9.96 -4.28 15.52
C THR A 9 -11.26 -4.63 14.80
N LEU A 10 -11.32 -5.79 14.14
CA LEU A 10 -12.48 -6.20 13.33
C LEU A 10 -13.22 -7.45 13.83
N HIS A 11 -12.75 -8.09 14.91
CA HIS A 11 -13.39 -9.27 15.49
C HIS A 11 -14.53 -8.91 16.46
N GLN A 12 -15.49 -9.82 16.67
CA GLN A 12 -16.31 -9.88 17.89
C GLN A 12 -16.47 -11.37 18.30
N PRO A 13 -16.67 -11.66 19.60
CA PRO A 13 -16.55 -13.00 20.15
C PRO A 13 -17.76 -13.91 19.91
N GLU A 14 -17.48 -15.22 19.86
CA GLU A 14 -18.46 -16.29 19.77
C GLU A 14 -19.17 -16.50 21.13
N GLY A 15 -20.45 -16.13 21.19
CA GLY A 15 -21.32 -16.40 22.34
C GLY A 15 -21.90 -17.81 22.31
N ARG A 16 -21.86 -18.50 23.46
CA ARG A 16 -22.37 -19.85 23.73
C ARG A 16 -23.77 -20.12 23.15
N THR A 17 -23.92 -21.31 22.58
CA THR A 17 -25.18 -21.95 22.20
C THR A 17 -26.15 -22.05 23.39
N SER A 18 -27.25 -21.31 23.35
CA SER A 18 -28.49 -21.68 24.04
C SER A 18 -29.44 -22.31 23.02
N GLN A 19 -29.76 -23.58 23.22
CA GLN A 19 -30.80 -24.30 22.48
C GLN A 19 -32.14 -23.57 22.62
N LEU A 20 -32.87 -23.38 21.51
CA LEU A 20 -34.34 -23.24 21.51
C LEU A 20 -34.93 -23.49 20.11
N GLN A 21 -35.64 -24.61 20.06
CA GLN A 21 -36.74 -25.12 19.22
C GLN A 21 -37.16 -24.45 17.90
N ASP A 22 -37.34 -25.35 16.91
CA ASP A 22 -37.98 -25.19 15.61
C ASP A 22 -39.35 -24.49 15.62
N HIS A 23 -39.59 -23.66 14.61
CA HIS A 23 -40.78 -23.74 13.73
C HIS A 23 -40.49 -23.07 12.37
N PRO A 24 -41.07 -23.58 11.26
CA PRO A 24 -40.62 -23.26 9.91
C PRO A 24 -41.35 -22.04 9.34
N HIS A 25 -40.71 -21.26 8.45
CA HIS A 25 -41.31 -20.82 7.18
C HIS A 25 -40.28 -20.11 6.26
N ASP A 26 -40.30 -20.57 5.01
CA ASP A 26 -39.91 -19.97 3.73
C ASP A 26 -38.41 -19.71 3.44
N SER A 27 -37.79 -20.74 2.85
CA SER A 27 -36.48 -20.74 2.22
C SER A 27 -36.49 -20.18 0.80
N LEU A 28 -35.72 -19.12 0.53
CA LEU A 28 -35.20 -18.82 -0.80
C LEU A 28 -33.80 -19.44 -0.91
N TYR A 29 -33.69 -20.59 -1.58
CA TYR A 29 -32.41 -21.29 -1.77
C TYR A 29 -31.56 -20.59 -2.85
N PHE A 30 -30.48 -19.92 -2.44
CA PHE A 30 -29.32 -19.68 -3.30
C PHE A 30 -28.28 -20.76 -3.02
N SER A 31 -28.13 -21.69 -3.96
CA SER A 31 -27.08 -22.71 -3.95
C SER A 31 -25.77 -22.10 -4.43
N VAL A 32 -24.84 -21.86 -3.50
CA VAL A 32 -23.41 -21.67 -3.80
C VAL A 32 -22.65 -22.70 -2.99
N THR A 33 -22.30 -23.81 -3.65
CA THR A 33 -21.50 -24.89 -3.05
C THR A 33 -20.03 -24.48 -3.00
N ILE A 34 -19.63 -23.73 -1.97
CA ILE A 34 -18.23 -23.45 -1.64
C ILE A 34 -18.08 -23.43 -0.10
N GLY A 35 -17.34 -24.41 0.46
CA GLY A 35 -16.78 -24.44 1.83
C GLY A 35 -17.56 -23.75 2.96
N GLY A 36 -18.69 -24.33 3.36
CA GLY A 36 -19.80 -23.63 4.03
C GLY A 36 -19.89 -23.60 5.57
N SER A 37 -18.78 -23.46 6.33
CA SER A 37 -18.91 -23.14 7.77
C SER A 37 -18.71 -21.64 8.03
N LYS A 38 -17.52 -21.11 7.73
CA LYS A 38 -17.13 -19.74 8.12
C LYS A 38 -17.92 -18.62 7.42
N ILE A 39 -18.33 -18.84 6.16
CA ILE A 39 -19.20 -17.90 5.43
C ILE A 39 -20.62 -17.92 6.01
N LEU A 40 -21.12 -19.09 6.42
CA LEU A 40 -22.43 -19.20 7.05
C LEU A 40 -22.43 -18.55 8.44
N ASP A 41 -21.34 -18.73 9.20
CA ASP A 41 -21.13 -18.08 10.50
C ASP A 41 -21.03 -16.55 10.35
N PHE A 42 -20.34 -16.08 9.30
CA PHE A 42 -20.27 -14.67 8.93
C PHE A 42 -21.66 -14.11 8.58
N LEU A 43 -22.43 -14.79 7.74
CA LEU A 43 -23.79 -14.39 7.37
C LEU A 43 -24.73 -14.42 8.59
N ARG A 44 -24.63 -15.43 9.44
CA ARG A 44 -25.43 -15.55 10.67
C ARG A 44 -25.10 -14.44 11.68
N SER A 45 -23.83 -14.09 11.82
CA SER A 45 -23.36 -12.94 12.59
C SER A 45 -23.90 -11.62 12.03
N LEU A 46 -23.86 -11.43 10.71
CA LEU A 46 -24.47 -10.30 9.99
C LEU A 46 -25.97 -10.16 10.22
N PHE A 47 -26.71 -11.27 10.19
CA PHE A 47 -28.16 -11.28 10.45
C PHE A 47 -28.47 -10.96 11.91
N SER A 48 -27.72 -11.52 12.86
CA SER A 48 -27.87 -11.22 14.28
C SER A 48 -27.58 -9.73 14.60
N ARG A 49 -26.64 -9.12 13.87
CA ARG A 49 -26.29 -7.68 13.94
C ARG A 49 -27.38 -6.77 13.39
N THR A 50 -27.93 -7.07 12.22
CA THR A 50 -29.03 -6.30 11.60
C THR A 50 -30.26 -6.23 12.51
N LEU A 51 -30.45 -7.24 13.36
CA LEU A 51 -31.56 -7.34 14.31
C LEU A 51 -31.26 -6.78 15.71
N GLY A 52 -30.04 -6.27 15.97
CA GLY A 52 -29.69 -5.63 17.23
C GLY A 52 -29.63 -6.56 18.45
N LEU A 53 -29.39 -7.86 18.25
CA LEU A 53 -29.51 -8.89 19.30
C LEU A 53 -28.20 -9.22 20.05
N GLY A 54 -27.09 -8.51 19.78
CA GLY A 54 -25.79 -8.77 20.42
C GLY A 54 -25.33 -7.64 21.34
N THR A 55 -25.03 -7.97 22.60
CA THR A 55 -24.26 -7.08 23.49
C THR A 55 -22.76 -7.31 23.23
N GLY A 56 -22.08 -6.33 22.65
CA GLY A 56 -20.71 -6.49 22.14
C GLY A 56 -19.67 -6.57 23.25
N GLU A 57 -18.96 -7.70 23.37
CA GLU A 57 -17.72 -7.76 24.15
C GLU A 57 -16.65 -6.89 23.47
N LYS A 58 -15.91 -6.11 24.25
CA LYS A 58 -14.80 -5.27 23.76
C LYS A 58 -13.61 -6.16 23.40
N VAL A 59 -13.09 -6.04 22.18
CA VAL A 59 -11.91 -6.80 21.70
C VAL A 59 -10.63 -6.30 22.35
N LEU A 60 -10.51 -4.97 22.46
CA LEU A 60 -9.45 -4.29 23.17
C LEU A 60 -9.86 -4.13 24.64
N ASP A 61 -8.93 -4.41 25.55
CA ASP A 61 -9.12 -4.15 26.98
C ASP A 61 -9.02 -2.64 27.30
N GLU A 62 -8.22 -1.90 26.53
CA GLU A 62 -8.13 -0.44 26.53
C GLU A 62 -7.88 0.12 25.12
N LEU A 63 -8.36 1.34 24.86
CA LEU A 63 -8.18 2.03 23.57
C LEU A 63 -6.83 2.77 23.52
N THR A 64 -5.74 2.03 23.70
CA THR A 64 -4.36 2.55 23.69
C THR A 64 -3.47 1.68 22.81
N LEU A 65 -2.25 2.15 22.53
CA LEU A 65 -1.24 1.36 21.83
C LEU A 65 -0.88 0.09 22.61
N ASP A 66 -0.82 0.17 23.94
CA ASP A 66 -0.60 -0.97 24.84
C ASP A 66 -1.73 -2.01 24.72
N GLY A 67 -2.99 -1.57 24.67
CA GLY A 67 -4.13 -2.46 24.44
C GLY A 67 -4.06 -3.18 23.09
N VAL A 68 -3.64 -2.47 22.03
CA VAL A 68 -3.39 -3.08 20.71
C VAL A 68 -2.26 -4.10 20.77
N ALA A 69 -1.14 -3.78 21.44
CA ALA A 69 -0.02 -4.69 21.59
C ALA A 69 -0.41 -5.97 22.34
N ARG A 70 -1.17 -5.85 23.43
CA ARG A 70 -1.71 -7.01 24.17
C ARG A 70 -2.68 -7.83 23.32
N TYR A 71 -3.50 -7.20 22.49
CA TYR A 71 -4.36 -7.91 21.55
C TYR A 71 -3.55 -8.74 20.53
N ILE A 72 -2.48 -8.19 19.98
CA ILE A 72 -1.55 -8.92 19.09
C ILE A 72 -0.91 -10.10 19.83
N GLN A 73 -0.41 -9.88 21.05
CA GLN A 73 0.24 -10.91 21.87
C GLN A 73 -0.72 -12.00 22.38
N SER A 74 -2.03 -11.72 22.45
CA SER A 74 -3.03 -12.68 22.95
C SER A 74 -3.17 -13.95 22.11
N GLY A 75 -2.63 -13.96 20.88
CA GLY A 75 -2.80 -15.04 19.91
C GLY A 75 -4.18 -15.08 19.25
N LYS A 76 -5.09 -14.16 19.61
CA LYS A 76 -6.38 -13.96 18.93
C LYS A 76 -6.22 -13.22 17.61
N CYS A 77 -5.27 -12.29 17.53
CA CYS A 77 -4.94 -11.56 16.30
C CYS A 77 -3.96 -12.37 15.46
N LYS A 78 -4.38 -12.83 14.28
CA LYS A 78 -3.60 -13.68 13.38
C LYS A 78 -3.46 -13.08 11.98
N ASP A 79 -4.40 -12.22 11.60
CA ASP A 79 -4.51 -11.67 10.26
C ASP A 79 -4.56 -10.14 10.31
N ILE A 80 -3.40 -9.52 10.09
CA ILE A 80 -3.23 -8.06 10.13
C ILE A 80 -3.21 -7.51 8.70
N ILE A 81 -4.08 -6.55 8.42
CA ILE A 81 -4.04 -5.76 7.18
C ILE A 81 -3.40 -4.41 7.46
N CYS A 82 -2.41 -4.03 6.67
CA CYS A 82 -1.84 -2.69 6.66
C CYS A 82 -2.44 -1.87 5.51
N MET A 83 -2.85 -0.63 5.78
CA MET A 83 -3.22 0.36 4.78
C MET A 83 -2.25 1.53 4.88
N VAL A 84 -1.45 1.76 3.85
CA VAL A 84 -0.36 2.74 3.91
C VAL A 84 -0.43 3.77 2.80
N GLY A 85 0.11 4.95 3.08
CA GLY A 85 0.28 6.01 2.09
C GLY A 85 1.59 6.76 2.27
N ALA A 86 1.72 7.90 1.57
CA ALA A 86 3.02 8.55 1.37
C ALA A 86 3.74 8.95 2.66
N GLY A 87 3.02 9.12 3.77
CA GLY A 87 3.59 9.42 5.08
C GLY A 87 4.62 8.39 5.56
N ILE A 88 4.48 7.11 5.19
CA ILE A 88 5.45 6.07 5.57
C ILE A 88 6.80 6.20 4.84
N SER A 89 6.84 6.95 3.73
CA SER A 89 8.03 7.15 2.89
C SER A 89 8.70 8.51 3.11
N THR A 90 8.10 9.40 3.93
CA THR A 90 8.64 10.76 4.13
C THR A 90 10.01 10.79 4.79
N SER A 91 10.27 9.91 5.76
CA SER A 91 11.59 9.78 6.40
C SER A 91 12.65 9.15 5.48
N ALA A 92 12.25 8.50 4.39
CA ALA A 92 13.18 8.07 3.33
C ALA A 92 13.63 9.24 2.44
N GLY A 93 13.05 10.43 2.58
CA GLY A 93 13.32 11.58 1.72
C GLY A 93 12.37 11.71 0.53
N ILE A 94 11.31 10.90 0.46
CA ILE A 94 10.27 11.00 -0.57
C ILE A 94 9.17 11.93 -0.05
N PRO A 95 8.95 13.10 -0.65
CA PRO A 95 7.93 14.02 -0.17
C PRO A 95 6.54 13.39 -0.34
N ASP A 96 5.66 13.62 0.63
CA ASP A 96 4.24 13.30 0.43
C ASP A 96 3.62 14.21 -0.63
N PHE A 97 2.38 13.96 -1.05
CA PHE A 97 1.76 14.78 -2.08
C PHE A 97 1.27 16.14 -1.57
N ARG A 98 0.80 16.20 -0.32
CA ARG A 98 -0.16 17.22 0.15
C ARG A 98 0.35 18.12 1.26
N SER A 99 1.47 17.79 1.90
CA SER A 99 2.00 18.60 3.00
C SER A 99 2.24 20.04 2.52
N PRO A 100 1.80 21.05 3.28
CA PRO A 100 2.11 22.43 2.97
C PRO A 100 3.64 22.61 2.86
N GLU A 101 4.09 23.38 1.86
CA GLU A 101 5.49 23.76 1.61
C GLU A 101 6.44 22.62 1.19
N THR A 102 6.39 21.45 1.84
CA THR A 102 7.29 20.32 1.57
C THR A 102 6.69 19.26 0.65
N GLY A 103 5.36 19.24 0.51
CA GLY A 103 4.67 18.27 -0.32
C GLY A 103 4.98 18.45 -1.81
N LEU A 104 4.87 17.38 -2.58
CA LEU A 104 5.16 17.35 -3.99
C LEU A 104 4.41 18.46 -4.73
N TYR A 105 3.11 18.65 -4.46
CA TYR A 105 2.29 19.68 -5.11
C TYR A 105 2.78 21.11 -4.88
N ALA A 106 3.48 21.40 -3.78
CA ALA A 106 4.06 22.72 -3.53
C ALA A 106 5.27 23.00 -4.44
N ASN A 107 5.92 21.96 -4.94
CA ASN A 107 7.18 22.02 -5.69
C ASN A 107 7.04 21.71 -7.19
N LEU A 108 5.81 21.60 -7.71
CA LEU A 108 5.55 21.32 -9.14
C LEU A 108 5.54 22.57 -10.04
N GLN A 109 5.78 23.76 -9.50
CA GLN A 109 5.70 25.02 -10.27
C GLN A 109 6.63 25.01 -11.51
N LYS A 110 7.78 24.34 -11.43
CA LYS A 110 8.74 24.16 -12.53
C LYS A 110 8.17 23.46 -13.76
N TYR A 111 7.07 22.71 -13.61
CA TYR A 111 6.46 21.93 -14.69
C TYR A 111 5.37 22.70 -15.46
N ASN A 112 5.07 23.95 -15.09
CA ASN A 112 4.07 24.80 -15.74
C ASN A 112 2.71 24.11 -15.94
N LEU A 113 2.27 23.39 -14.90
CA LEU A 113 1.01 22.63 -14.91
C LEU A 113 -0.19 23.58 -14.77
N PRO A 114 -1.35 23.26 -15.37
CA PRO A 114 -2.57 24.05 -15.17
C PRO A 114 -3.06 24.01 -13.70
N TYR A 115 -2.77 22.91 -13.00
CA TYR A 115 -2.93 22.73 -11.57
C TYR A 115 -2.09 21.51 -11.14
N PRO A 116 -1.66 21.41 -9.86
CA PRO A 116 -0.69 20.40 -9.42
C PRO A 116 -1.09 18.95 -9.71
N GLN A 117 -2.37 18.62 -9.61
CA GLN A 117 -2.89 17.27 -9.83
C GLN A 117 -2.87 16.85 -11.32
N ALA A 118 -2.70 17.79 -12.25
CA ALA A 118 -2.71 17.50 -13.69
C ALA A 118 -1.58 16.54 -14.11
N ILE A 119 -0.42 16.57 -13.45
CA ILE A 119 0.68 15.63 -13.71
C ILE A 119 0.26 14.16 -13.50
N PHE A 120 -0.72 13.94 -12.63
CA PHE A 120 -1.34 12.65 -12.36
C PHE A 120 -2.72 12.55 -13.02
N GLN A 121 -3.03 13.28 -14.08
CA GLN A 121 -4.19 13.00 -14.94
C GLN A 121 -3.81 12.33 -16.26
N ILE A 122 -4.50 11.24 -16.61
CA ILE A 122 -4.16 10.41 -17.77
C ILE A 122 -4.32 11.18 -19.08
N ASP A 123 -5.33 12.04 -19.18
CA ASP A 123 -5.60 12.83 -20.37
C ASP A 123 -4.56 13.94 -20.53
N TYR A 124 -4.04 14.46 -19.40
CA TYR A 124 -2.91 15.36 -19.40
C TYR A 124 -1.63 14.61 -19.79
N PHE A 125 -1.32 13.48 -19.15
CA PHE A 125 -0.15 12.64 -19.42
C PHE A 125 -0.06 12.18 -20.88
N LYS A 126 -1.18 11.82 -21.51
CA LYS A 126 -1.20 11.44 -22.93
C LYS A 126 -0.79 12.59 -23.87
N LYS A 127 -1.06 13.83 -23.48
CA LYS A 127 -0.76 15.05 -24.26
C LYS A 127 0.59 15.66 -23.90
N HIS A 128 0.94 15.60 -22.62
CA HIS A 128 2.13 16.19 -22.00
C HIS A 128 2.75 15.17 -21.03
N PRO A 129 3.41 14.10 -21.55
CA PRO A 129 4.02 13.07 -20.71
C PRO A 129 5.31 13.54 -20.02
N GLU A 130 5.94 14.60 -20.53
CA GLU A 130 7.27 15.05 -20.12
C GLU A 130 7.35 15.42 -18.63
N PRO A 131 6.40 16.19 -18.05
CA PRO A 131 6.40 16.49 -16.62
C PRO A 131 6.39 15.24 -15.74
N PHE A 132 5.58 14.24 -16.10
CA PHE A 132 5.51 12.99 -15.35
C PHE A 132 6.83 12.24 -15.37
N PHE A 133 7.49 12.13 -16.54
CA PHE A 133 8.76 11.41 -16.64
C PHE A 133 9.94 12.16 -16.02
N ALA A 134 9.93 13.49 -16.08
CA ALA A 134 10.90 14.31 -15.35
C ALA A 134 10.74 14.11 -13.84
N LEU A 135 9.51 14.12 -13.33
CA LEU A 135 9.23 13.80 -11.94
C LEU A 135 9.61 12.35 -11.59
N ALA A 136 9.30 11.39 -12.45
CA ALA A 136 9.63 9.98 -12.22
C ALA A 136 11.14 9.75 -12.15
N LYS A 137 11.95 10.53 -12.87
CA LYS A 137 13.42 10.52 -12.77
C LYS A 137 13.89 10.98 -11.38
N GLU A 138 13.26 12.02 -10.84
CA GLU A 138 13.57 12.57 -9.51
C GLU A 138 13.17 11.63 -8.36
N LEU A 139 12.17 10.79 -8.59
CA LEU A 139 11.63 9.86 -7.59
C LEU A 139 11.99 8.39 -7.86
N TYR A 140 12.94 8.12 -8.76
CA TYR A 140 13.13 6.77 -9.29
C TYR A 140 13.62 5.78 -8.20
N PRO A 141 13.08 4.54 -8.16
CA PRO A 141 13.48 3.51 -7.21
C PRO A 141 14.99 3.23 -7.17
N GLY A 142 15.52 2.97 -5.98
CA GLY A 142 16.96 2.74 -5.73
C GLY A 142 17.76 3.99 -5.37
N GLN A 143 17.12 5.15 -5.27
CA GLN A 143 17.70 6.35 -4.65
C GLN A 143 17.38 6.46 -3.14
N PHE A 144 16.40 5.68 -2.69
CA PHE A 144 15.83 5.77 -1.36
C PHE A 144 15.85 4.41 -0.68
N LYS A 145 16.03 4.41 0.64
CA LYS A 145 15.99 3.21 1.47
C LYS A 145 14.62 3.10 2.12
N PRO A 146 14.06 1.88 2.27
CA PRO A 146 12.84 1.69 3.04
C PRO A 146 13.00 2.20 4.48
N THR A 147 11.91 2.72 5.03
CA THR A 147 11.88 3.29 6.39
C THR A 147 11.67 2.22 7.45
N VAL A 148 11.75 2.59 8.73
CA VAL A 148 11.46 1.68 9.84
C VAL A 148 10.03 1.15 9.73
N CYS A 149 9.08 1.99 9.33
CA CYS A 149 7.70 1.58 9.09
C CYS A 149 7.59 0.46 8.03
N HIS A 150 8.35 0.53 6.94
CA HIS A 150 8.36 -0.54 5.92
C HIS A 150 8.89 -1.86 6.50
N TYR A 151 9.99 -1.81 7.27
CA TYR A 151 10.55 -3.00 7.90
C TYR A 151 9.68 -3.56 9.03
N PHE A 152 8.87 -2.72 9.69
CA PHE A 152 7.86 -3.21 10.62
C PHE A 152 6.79 -4.04 9.90
N ILE A 153 6.33 -3.62 8.72
CA ILE A 153 5.39 -4.41 7.90
C ILE A 153 6.05 -5.71 7.44
N ARG A 154 7.33 -5.67 7.04
CA ARG A 154 8.11 -6.88 6.76
C ARG A 154 8.19 -7.81 7.98
N MET A 155 8.37 -7.27 9.17
CA MET A 155 8.41 -8.05 10.39
C MET A 155 7.06 -8.71 10.71
N LEU A 156 5.93 -8.06 10.40
CA LEU A 156 4.61 -8.69 10.47
C LEU A 156 4.51 -9.89 9.55
N LYS A 157 5.07 -9.80 8.32
CA LYS A 157 5.15 -10.93 7.38
C LYS A 157 6.00 -12.06 7.96
N ASP A 158 7.21 -11.75 8.41
CA ASP A 158 8.16 -12.75 8.91
C ASP A 158 7.64 -13.47 10.16
N LYS A 159 6.80 -12.80 10.97
CA LYS A 159 6.10 -13.39 12.13
C LYS A 159 4.78 -14.08 11.78
N GLY A 160 4.41 -14.14 10.50
CA GLY A 160 3.19 -14.82 10.02
C GLY A 160 1.89 -14.12 10.40
N LEU A 161 1.93 -12.81 10.67
CA LEU A 161 0.79 -12.00 11.07
C LEU A 161 0.26 -11.14 9.92
N LEU A 162 1.08 -10.80 8.92
CA LEU A 162 0.65 -9.99 7.79
C LEU A 162 -0.27 -10.79 6.87
N ARG A 163 -1.50 -10.31 6.71
CA ARG A 163 -2.46 -10.79 5.71
C ARG A 163 -2.25 -10.08 4.38
N ARG A 164 -2.19 -8.75 4.40
CA ARG A 164 -2.02 -7.90 3.22
C ARG A 164 -1.52 -6.51 3.59
N CYS A 165 -0.72 -5.92 2.70
CA CYS A 165 -0.37 -4.50 2.71
C CYS A 165 -1.00 -3.82 1.48
N TYR A 166 -2.02 -2.99 1.70
CA TYR A 166 -2.58 -2.10 0.69
C TYR A 166 -1.82 -0.79 0.70
N SER A 167 -1.08 -0.50 -0.37
CA SER A 167 -0.28 0.72 -0.48
C SER A 167 -0.84 1.67 -1.53
N GLN A 168 -0.89 2.95 -1.17
CA GLN A 168 -1.12 4.06 -2.11
C GLN A 168 0.16 4.54 -2.79
N ASN A 169 1.31 4.05 -2.34
CA ASN A 169 2.61 4.50 -2.81
C ASN A 169 2.96 3.84 -4.13
N ILE A 170 3.84 4.51 -4.88
CA ILE A 170 4.40 4.03 -6.15
C ILE A 170 5.93 3.95 -6.07
N ASP A 171 6.53 4.24 -4.91
CA ASP A 171 7.98 4.31 -4.72
C ASP A 171 8.66 2.93 -4.66
N THR A 172 7.87 1.85 -4.53
CA THR A 172 8.30 0.45 -4.45
C THR A 172 9.11 0.08 -3.21
N LEU A 173 9.13 0.94 -2.18
CA LEU A 173 9.89 0.70 -0.95
C LEU A 173 9.37 -0.51 -0.17
N GLU A 174 8.10 -0.89 -0.32
CA GLU A 174 7.55 -2.12 0.23
C GLU A 174 8.24 -3.37 -0.33
N ARG A 175 8.45 -3.40 -1.65
CA ARG A 175 9.19 -4.48 -2.33
C ARG A 175 10.67 -4.47 -1.95
N ALA A 176 11.26 -3.28 -1.82
CA ALA A 176 12.64 -3.13 -1.38
C ALA A 176 12.85 -3.56 0.09
N ALA A 177 11.83 -3.46 0.95
CA ALA A 177 11.83 -4.05 2.29
C ALA A 177 11.62 -5.58 2.30
N GLY A 178 11.34 -6.17 1.13
CA GLY A 178 11.19 -7.60 0.90
C GLY A 178 9.76 -8.14 1.05
N LEU A 179 8.75 -7.29 0.93
CA LEU A 179 7.39 -7.77 0.68
C LEU A 179 7.27 -8.28 -0.77
N GLN A 180 6.60 -9.41 -0.91
CA GLN A 180 6.39 -10.11 -2.17
C GLN A 180 5.04 -9.73 -2.79
N GLU A 181 4.78 -10.18 -4.01
CA GLU A 181 3.55 -9.86 -4.75
C GLU A 181 2.30 -10.33 -4.00
N GLU A 182 2.38 -11.51 -3.38
CA GLU A 182 1.35 -12.11 -2.56
C GLU A 182 1.10 -11.41 -1.22
N ASP A 183 1.93 -10.44 -0.82
CA ASP A 183 1.69 -9.63 0.38
C ASP A 183 1.10 -8.27 0.04
N LEU A 184 1.18 -7.83 -1.22
CA LEU A 184 1.00 -6.43 -1.61
C LEU A 184 -0.19 -6.23 -2.53
N VAL A 185 -0.92 -5.15 -2.28
CA VAL A 185 -1.83 -4.53 -3.26
C VAL A 185 -1.36 -3.10 -3.48
N GLU A 186 -0.72 -2.87 -4.62
CA GLU A 186 -0.26 -1.56 -5.08
C GLU A 186 -1.44 -0.78 -5.69
N ALA A 187 -2.30 -0.21 -4.84
CA ALA A 187 -3.60 0.35 -5.21
C ALA A 187 -3.51 1.50 -6.24
N HIS A 188 -2.38 2.20 -6.30
CA HIS A 188 -2.14 3.26 -7.28
C HIS A 188 -1.19 2.84 -8.42
N GLY A 189 -0.93 1.54 -8.57
CA GLY A 189 -0.03 0.97 -9.57
C GLY A 189 1.43 0.92 -9.11
N THR A 190 2.30 0.44 -10.00
CA THR A 190 3.72 0.21 -9.70
C THR A 190 4.61 0.58 -10.89
N PHE A 191 5.85 1.00 -10.63
CA PHE A 191 6.85 1.16 -11.70
C PHE A 191 7.47 -0.19 -12.13
N TYR A 192 7.19 -1.27 -11.40
CA TYR A 192 7.80 -2.58 -11.64
C TYR A 192 7.54 -3.14 -13.05
N THR A 193 6.35 -2.89 -13.60
CA THR A 193 6.00 -3.23 -15.00
C THR A 193 5.49 -2.00 -15.73
N SER A 194 5.64 -1.99 -17.05
CA SER A 194 5.20 -0.89 -17.93
C SER A 194 4.51 -1.43 -19.17
N HIS A 195 3.49 -0.74 -19.67
CA HIS A 195 2.69 -1.21 -20.79
C HIS A 195 2.46 -0.12 -21.84
N CYS A 196 2.47 -0.52 -23.11
CA CYS A 196 1.99 0.32 -24.20
C CYS A 196 0.53 0.76 -23.94
N VAL A 197 0.25 2.05 -24.11
CA VAL A 197 -1.11 2.61 -23.92
C VAL A 197 -2.09 2.18 -25.01
N SER A 198 -1.57 1.73 -26.16
CA SER A 198 -2.39 1.26 -27.28
C SER A 198 -3.16 0.01 -26.90
N PHE A 199 -4.49 0.07 -27.01
CA PHE A 199 -5.38 -1.05 -26.67
C PHE A 199 -5.11 -2.29 -27.54
N LEU A 200 -4.72 -2.09 -28.80
CA LEU A 200 -4.40 -3.17 -29.74
C LEU A 200 -2.98 -3.73 -29.57
N CYS A 201 -2.13 -3.12 -28.74
CA CYS A 201 -0.75 -3.55 -28.54
C CYS A 201 -0.51 -4.15 -27.15
N ARG A 202 -0.73 -3.36 -26.09
CA ARG A 202 -0.48 -3.73 -24.67
C ARG A 202 0.87 -4.41 -24.39
N LYS A 203 1.90 -4.21 -25.23
CA LYS A 203 3.23 -4.80 -25.03
C LYS A 203 3.78 -4.35 -23.67
N GLU A 204 4.22 -5.33 -22.89
CA GLU A 204 4.86 -5.13 -21.59
C GLU A 204 6.34 -4.82 -21.75
N TYR A 205 6.87 -3.99 -20.85
CA TYR A 205 8.26 -3.59 -20.72
C TYR A 205 8.68 -3.68 -19.25
N THR A 206 9.93 -4.09 -19.04
CA THR A 206 10.50 -4.27 -17.71
C THR A 206 10.86 -2.95 -17.04
N LEU A 207 11.06 -2.98 -15.72
CA LEU A 207 11.59 -1.86 -14.95
C LEU A 207 12.89 -1.31 -15.57
N ASP A 208 13.83 -2.17 -15.94
CA ASP A 208 15.12 -1.77 -16.52
C ASP A 208 14.97 -1.02 -17.85
N TRP A 209 14.06 -1.47 -18.72
CA TRP A 209 13.77 -0.77 -19.97
C TRP A 209 13.19 0.62 -19.70
N MET A 210 12.25 0.71 -18.75
CA MET A 210 11.65 1.99 -18.36
C MET A 210 12.69 2.92 -17.71
N LYS A 211 13.58 2.35 -16.89
CA LYS A 211 14.72 3.06 -16.28
C LYS A 211 15.58 3.71 -17.35
N GLU A 212 16.02 2.94 -18.33
CA GLU A 212 16.86 3.45 -19.43
C GLU A 212 16.21 4.65 -20.11
N LYS A 213 14.92 4.57 -20.45
CA LYS A 213 14.19 5.66 -21.10
C LYS A 213 14.07 6.90 -20.22
N ILE A 214 13.68 6.73 -18.96
CA ILE A 214 13.55 7.85 -18.01
C ILE A 214 14.89 8.55 -17.76
N PHE A 215 15.97 7.80 -17.53
CA PHE A 215 17.28 8.39 -17.24
C PHE A 215 17.95 9.01 -18.46
N SER A 216 17.68 8.49 -19.67
CA SER A 216 18.09 9.10 -20.94
C SER A 216 17.23 10.29 -21.37
N GLU A 217 16.25 10.70 -20.55
CA GLU A 217 15.34 11.82 -20.81
C GLU A 217 14.52 11.64 -22.10
N GLN A 218 14.30 10.39 -22.49
CA GLN A 218 13.47 10.03 -23.64
C GLN A 218 12.06 9.68 -23.19
N VAL A 219 11.06 10.26 -23.85
CA VAL A 219 9.67 9.85 -23.66
C VAL A 219 9.54 8.38 -24.10
N PRO A 220 9.16 7.45 -23.20
CA PRO A 220 9.07 6.03 -23.53
C PRO A 220 8.04 5.76 -24.63
N LYS A 221 8.51 5.25 -25.78
CA LYS A 221 7.68 4.85 -26.92
C LYS A 221 7.76 3.34 -27.15
N CYS A 222 6.63 2.77 -27.56
CA CYS A 222 6.51 1.34 -27.80
C CYS A 222 7.27 0.96 -29.07
N GLU A 223 8.18 0.00 -28.95
CA GLU A 223 8.99 -0.52 -30.06
C GLU A 223 8.14 -1.17 -31.18
N LYS A 224 6.89 -1.55 -30.90
CA LYS A 224 5.99 -2.21 -31.88
C LYS A 224 5.13 -1.23 -32.66
N CYS A 225 4.55 -0.22 -32.00
CA CYS A 225 3.54 0.67 -32.59
C CYS A 225 3.83 2.16 -32.40
N ASN A 226 4.96 2.51 -31.78
CA ASN A 226 5.41 3.88 -31.50
C ASN A 226 4.46 4.71 -30.60
N ASP A 227 3.43 4.09 -30.02
CA ASP A 227 2.57 4.72 -29.02
C ASP A 227 3.30 4.86 -27.67
N LEU A 228 2.79 5.74 -26.81
CA LEU A 228 3.33 5.97 -25.47
C LEU A 228 3.36 4.67 -24.64
N VAL A 229 4.42 4.48 -23.86
CA VAL A 229 4.49 3.44 -22.82
C VAL A 229 4.33 4.12 -21.46
N LYS A 230 3.44 3.58 -20.63
CA LYS A 230 3.21 4.07 -19.26
C LYS A 230 3.66 3.01 -18.25
N PRO A 231 4.15 3.40 -17.05
CA PRO A 231 4.30 2.44 -15.97
C PRO A 231 2.93 1.94 -15.46
N GLY A 232 2.93 0.81 -14.74
CA GLY A 232 1.77 0.16 -14.15
C GLY A 232 1.26 -1.07 -14.91
N GLU A 233 0.79 -2.02 -14.12
CA GLU A 233 0.25 -3.33 -14.49
C GLU A 233 -0.95 -3.23 -15.45
N SER A 234 -1.16 -4.34 -16.15
CA SER A 234 -1.97 -4.47 -17.36
C SER A 234 -3.48 -4.38 -17.11
N ASN A 235 -3.95 -4.28 -15.86
CA ASN A 235 -5.36 -4.02 -15.56
C ASN A 235 -5.59 -2.96 -14.48
N LEU A 236 -4.62 -2.73 -13.59
CA LEU A 236 -4.63 -1.58 -12.69
C LEU A 236 -3.75 -0.46 -13.26
N LYS A 237 -4.44 0.46 -13.95
CA LYS A 237 -3.90 1.77 -14.33
C LYS A 237 -3.17 2.35 -13.10
N ILE A 238 -1.97 2.91 -13.26
CA ILE A 238 -1.52 3.95 -12.32
C ILE A 238 -2.74 4.84 -12.11
N ALA A 239 -3.14 5.03 -10.86
CA ALA A 239 -4.36 5.75 -10.53
C ALA A 239 -4.16 7.23 -10.86
N PHE A 240 -4.16 7.53 -12.15
CA PHE A 240 -4.24 8.89 -12.64
C PHE A 240 -5.61 9.40 -12.18
N PHE A 241 -5.60 10.48 -11.41
CA PHE A 241 -6.61 11.04 -10.49
C PHE A 241 -8.05 11.11 -11.01
N PHE A 242 -8.31 10.88 -12.30
CA PHE A 242 -9.64 10.99 -12.92
C PHE A 242 -10.01 9.91 -13.94
N GLN A 243 -9.22 8.84 -14.12
CA GLN A 243 -9.69 7.66 -14.87
C GLN A 243 -10.52 6.68 -14.01
N SER A 244 -10.75 7.05 -12.74
CA SER A 244 -11.31 6.24 -11.64
C SER A 244 -12.84 6.13 -11.60
N GLN A 245 -13.58 6.60 -12.61
CA GLN A 245 -15.05 6.42 -12.62
C GLN A 245 -15.46 4.94 -12.87
N TYR A 246 -14.52 4.04 -13.20
CA TYR A 246 -14.82 2.67 -13.61
C TYR A 246 -13.84 1.59 -13.12
N ILE A 247 -12.99 1.87 -12.12
CA ILE A 247 -12.30 0.77 -11.41
C ILE A 247 -13.24 0.39 -10.27
N PRO A 248 -14.04 -0.69 -10.40
CA PRO A 248 -14.93 -1.07 -9.32
C PRO A 248 -14.08 -1.39 -8.10
N PHE A 249 -14.52 -0.92 -6.94
CA PHE A 249 -13.94 -1.18 -5.62
C PHE A 249 -13.51 -2.65 -5.43
N THR A 250 -14.27 -3.56 -6.03
CA THR A 250 -14.08 -5.02 -6.08
C THR A 250 -12.81 -5.50 -6.79
N SER A 251 -12.14 -4.64 -7.56
CA SER A 251 -10.91 -4.99 -8.30
C SER A 251 -9.63 -4.63 -7.55
N MET A 252 -9.71 -3.74 -6.55
CA MET A 252 -8.62 -3.51 -5.59
C MET A 252 -8.72 -4.45 -4.38
N LEU A 253 -9.89 -5.02 -4.14
CA LEU A 253 -10.17 -5.89 -3.02
C LEU A 253 -10.00 -7.36 -3.37
N ASP A 254 -9.11 -8.06 -2.68
CA ASP A 254 -9.29 -9.50 -2.54
C ASP A 254 -10.39 -9.72 -1.49
N PHE A 255 -11.56 -10.13 -1.95
CA PHE A 255 -12.72 -10.44 -1.09
C PHE A 255 -12.41 -11.46 0.02
N LYS A 256 -11.28 -12.17 -0.05
CA LYS A 256 -10.82 -13.10 0.97
C LYS A 256 -10.06 -12.45 2.13
N ASP A 257 -9.52 -11.25 1.95
CA ASP A 257 -8.65 -10.62 2.95
C ASP A 257 -9.48 -10.10 4.13
N PHE A 258 -10.46 -9.28 3.84
CA PHE A 258 -11.21 -8.54 4.86
C PHE A 258 -12.09 -9.35 5.81
N PRO A 259 -12.84 -10.39 5.36
CA PRO A 259 -13.60 -11.25 6.26
C PRO A 259 -12.74 -12.01 7.28
N ARG A 260 -11.42 -12.04 7.08
CA ARG A 260 -10.47 -12.74 7.95
C ARG A 260 -9.56 -11.76 8.70
N CYS A 261 -9.69 -10.46 8.48
CA CYS A 261 -8.84 -9.47 9.13
C CYS A 261 -9.23 -9.34 10.61
N ASP A 262 -8.25 -9.42 11.48
CA ASP A 262 -8.40 -9.27 12.93
C ASP A 262 -8.07 -7.84 13.38
N LEU A 263 -7.07 -7.25 12.73
CA LEU A 263 -6.56 -5.91 13.03
C LEU A 263 -6.21 -5.17 11.74
N LEU A 264 -6.77 -3.98 11.58
CA LEU A 264 -6.41 -3.03 10.54
C LEU A 264 -5.43 -2.00 11.11
N ILE A 265 -4.26 -1.87 10.49
CA ILE A 265 -3.25 -0.86 10.82
C ILE A 265 -3.15 0.13 9.66
N ILE A 266 -3.55 1.38 9.88
CA ILE A 266 -3.52 2.44 8.88
C ILE A 266 -2.37 3.39 9.21
N MET A 267 -1.42 3.58 8.30
CA MET A 267 -0.22 4.39 8.54
C MET A 267 0.04 5.39 7.43
N GLY A 268 0.38 6.63 7.79
CA GLY A 268 0.96 7.57 6.83
C GLY A 268 0.02 7.99 5.70
N THR A 269 -1.29 7.95 5.90
CA THR A 269 -2.28 8.39 4.91
C THR A 269 -3.28 9.36 5.53
N SER A 270 -3.74 10.33 4.73
CA SER A 270 -4.84 11.24 5.10
C SER A 270 -6.22 10.67 4.81
N LEU A 271 -6.30 9.48 4.18
CA LEU A 271 -7.55 8.85 3.74
C LEU A 271 -8.45 9.82 2.93
N GLN A 272 -7.86 10.63 2.04
CA GLN A 272 -8.61 11.58 1.20
C GLN A 272 -8.83 11.10 -0.23
N VAL A 273 -8.18 10.02 -0.66
CA VAL A 273 -8.26 9.50 -2.04
C VAL A 273 -9.20 8.31 -2.08
N GLN A 274 -10.30 8.43 -2.82
CA GLN A 274 -11.19 7.31 -3.12
C GLN A 274 -10.66 6.48 -4.30
N PRO A 275 -10.92 5.15 -4.34
CA PRO A 275 -11.71 4.36 -3.38
C PRO A 275 -10.92 3.84 -2.18
N PHE A 276 -9.63 4.20 -2.05
CA PHE A 276 -8.77 3.72 -0.97
C PHE A 276 -9.25 4.17 0.42
N ALA A 277 -9.72 5.41 0.54
CA ALA A 277 -10.27 5.92 1.78
C ALA A 277 -11.52 5.16 2.23
N SER A 278 -12.40 4.78 1.29
CA SER A 278 -13.56 3.96 1.60
C SER A 278 -13.23 2.50 1.86
N LEU A 279 -11.96 2.07 1.75
CA LEU A 279 -11.59 0.69 2.06
C LEU A 279 -11.85 0.39 3.54
N SER A 280 -11.56 1.34 4.43
CA SER A 280 -11.94 1.24 5.85
C SER A 280 -13.46 1.28 6.01
N ASP A 281 -14.16 2.22 5.37
CA ASP A 281 -15.59 2.43 5.61
C ASP A 281 -16.48 1.33 4.99
N ALA A 282 -16.16 0.86 3.79
CA ALA A 282 -16.86 -0.23 3.15
C ALA A 282 -16.57 -1.57 3.84
N LEU A 283 -15.36 -1.74 4.39
CA LEU A 283 -15.07 -2.82 5.33
C LEU A 283 -15.97 -2.73 6.57
N MET A 284 -16.03 -1.56 7.21
CA MET A 284 -16.87 -1.35 8.39
C MET A 284 -18.34 -1.57 8.06
N GLY A 285 -18.81 -1.13 6.89
CA GLY A 285 -20.17 -1.36 6.41
C GLY A 285 -20.46 -2.84 6.14
N MET A 286 -19.56 -3.55 5.47
CA MET A 286 -19.71 -4.97 5.13
C MET A 286 -19.66 -5.87 6.37
N LEU A 287 -18.90 -5.48 7.40
CA LEU A 287 -18.89 -6.15 8.69
C LEU A 287 -20.06 -5.70 9.60
N GLY A 288 -20.94 -4.80 9.14
CA GLY A 288 -22.11 -4.36 9.92
C GLY A 288 -21.76 -3.43 11.09
N PHE A 289 -20.58 -2.82 11.08
CA PHE A 289 -20.13 -1.91 12.13
C PHE A 289 -20.64 -0.48 12.00
N GLY A 290 -21.14 -0.06 10.83
CA GLY A 290 -21.79 1.24 10.60
C GLY A 290 -20.93 2.47 10.94
N GLY A 291 -20.49 3.21 9.92
CA GLY A 291 -19.75 4.48 10.10
C GLY A 291 -18.22 4.33 10.06
N GLY A 292 -17.53 5.48 9.94
CA GLY A 292 -16.07 5.60 9.89
C GLY A 292 -15.40 5.38 11.25
N MET A 293 -14.14 5.79 11.38
CA MET A 293 -13.38 5.64 12.62
C MET A 293 -13.88 6.58 13.73
N ASP A 294 -13.99 6.06 14.95
CA ASP A 294 -14.43 6.81 16.15
C ASP A 294 -13.44 6.63 17.30
N PHE A 295 -12.63 7.66 17.55
CA PHE A 295 -11.55 7.63 18.53
C PHE A 295 -11.94 8.22 19.90
N ASP A 296 -12.92 9.13 19.93
CA ASP A 296 -13.12 10.03 21.07
C ASP A 296 -14.54 10.00 21.64
N SER A 297 -15.53 9.45 20.92
CA SER A 297 -16.90 9.45 21.43
C SER A 297 -17.08 8.47 22.59
N ASP A 298 -18.11 8.69 23.42
CA ASP A 298 -18.48 7.77 24.50
C ASP A 298 -18.86 6.36 24.00
N LYS A 299 -19.05 6.20 22.68
CA LYS A 299 -19.35 4.93 22.01
C LYS A 299 -18.11 4.25 21.42
N ALA A 300 -16.93 4.90 21.46
CA ALA A 300 -15.69 4.33 20.94
C ALA A 300 -15.36 3.00 21.65
N TYR A 301 -15.06 1.97 20.86
CA TYR A 301 -14.85 0.62 21.40
C TYR A 301 -13.77 -0.21 20.69
N ARG A 302 -13.18 0.28 19.60
CA ARG A 302 -12.26 -0.49 18.74
C ARG A 302 -11.16 0.30 18.05
N ASP A 303 -11.33 1.62 17.93
CA ASP A 303 -10.43 2.46 17.13
C ASP A 303 -9.46 3.16 18.07
N VAL A 304 -8.17 3.10 17.75
CA VAL A 304 -7.08 3.72 18.51
C VAL A 304 -6.29 4.61 17.58
N VAL A 305 -6.03 5.84 18.01
CA VAL A 305 -5.13 6.77 17.32
C VAL A 305 -3.84 6.93 18.11
N TYR A 306 -2.70 6.76 17.44
CA TYR A 306 -1.38 7.05 18.01
C TYR A 306 -0.70 8.15 17.20
N LEU A 307 -0.55 9.33 17.81
CA LEU A 307 -0.01 10.52 17.16
C LEU A 307 1.51 10.57 17.28
N SER A 308 2.21 10.28 16.18
CA SER A 308 3.69 10.26 16.14
C SER A 308 4.20 10.48 14.71
N THR A 309 5.46 10.15 14.44
CA THR A 309 5.88 9.81 13.08
C THR A 309 5.58 8.32 12.83
N CYS A 310 5.47 7.89 11.57
CA CYS A 310 5.23 6.47 11.31
C CYS A 310 6.36 5.57 11.84
N ASP A 311 7.61 6.03 11.75
CA ASP A 311 8.76 5.29 12.28
C ASP A 311 8.71 5.19 13.81
N ASP A 312 8.46 6.30 14.52
CA ASP A 312 8.39 6.30 15.99
C ASP A 312 7.23 5.45 16.50
N GLY A 313 6.06 5.51 15.85
CA GLY A 313 4.90 4.71 16.24
C GLY A 313 5.09 3.22 15.97
N CYS A 314 5.74 2.84 14.86
CA CYS A 314 6.14 1.46 14.61
C CYS A 314 7.17 0.97 15.63
N MET A 315 8.15 1.81 16.00
CA MET A 315 9.13 1.50 17.04
C MET A 315 8.50 1.34 18.41
N ALA A 316 7.56 2.21 18.78
CA ALA A 316 6.83 2.11 20.04
C ALA A 316 6.00 0.82 20.11
N LEU A 317 5.28 0.47 19.04
CA LEU A 317 4.55 -0.78 18.97
C LEU A 317 5.50 -1.99 19.01
N ALA A 318 6.62 -1.94 18.28
CA ALA A 318 7.63 -2.99 18.33
C ALA A 318 8.21 -3.15 19.74
N ASP A 319 8.40 -2.06 20.50
CA ASP A 319 8.86 -2.12 21.91
C ASP A 319 7.88 -2.89 22.78
N LEU A 320 6.59 -2.52 22.71
CA LEU A 320 5.51 -3.18 23.44
C LEU A 320 5.36 -4.67 23.07
N LEU A 321 5.66 -5.02 21.82
CA LEU A 321 5.65 -6.39 21.34
C LEU A 321 6.92 -7.18 21.68
N GLY A 322 7.97 -6.51 22.18
CA GLY A 322 9.28 -7.10 22.46
C GLY A 322 10.14 -7.33 21.20
N TRP A 323 9.85 -6.62 20.11
CA TRP A 323 10.49 -6.76 18.79
C TRP A 323 11.44 -5.62 18.43
N LYS A 324 11.54 -4.58 19.27
CA LYS A 324 12.31 -3.36 18.97
C LYS A 324 13.76 -3.64 18.55
N ALA A 325 14.50 -4.41 19.34
CA ALA A 325 15.90 -4.73 19.04
C ALA A 325 16.04 -5.53 17.72
N GLU A 326 15.09 -6.42 17.43
CA GLU A 326 15.04 -7.17 16.17
C GLU A 326 14.77 -6.23 14.98
N LEU A 327 13.90 -5.23 15.17
CA LEU A 327 13.56 -4.26 14.12
C LEU A 327 14.72 -3.30 13.85
N GLU A 328 15.38 -2.79 14.89
CA GLU A 328 16.59 -1.98 14.76
C GLU A 328 17.69 -2.71 14.00
N GLU A 329 17.88 -3.99 14.34
CA GLU A 329 18.88 -4.84 13.68
C GLU A 329 18.52 -5.10 12.21
N LEU A 330 17.27 -5.43 11.92
CA LEU A 330 16.78 -5.63 10.55
C LEU A 330 17.01 -4.40 9.69
N VAL A 331 16.60 -3.21 10.16
CA VAL A 331 16.79 -1.93 9.46
C VAL A 331 18.28 -1.70 9.19
N ARG A 332 19.13 -1.88 10.21
CA ARG A 332 20.57 -1.67 10.11
C ARG A 332 21.22 -2.60 9.09
N GLN A 333 20.88 -3.89 9.11
CA GLN A 333 21.42 -4.88 8.18
C GLN A 333 21.01 -4.58 6.75
N GLU A 334 19.72 -4.36 6.49
CA GLU A 334 19.20 -4.12 5.15
C GLU A 334 19.73 -2.81 4.56
N HIS A 335 19.82 -1.75 5.36
CA HIS A 335 20.43 -0.49 4.93
C HIS A 335 21.91 -0.66 4.56
N ALA A 336 22.66 -1.46 5.32
CA ALA A 336 24.06 -1.76 5.01
C ALA A 336 24.19 -2.61 3.72
N LEU A 337 23.25 -3.54 3.49
CA LEU A 337 23.20 -4.32 2.26
C LEU A 337 22.92 -3.42 1.04
N ILE A 338 21.97 -2.51 1.14
CA ILE A 338 21.66 -1.53 0.08
C ILE A 338 22.90 -0.68 -0.22
N ASP A 339 23.54 -0.10 0.81
CA ASP A 339 24.77 0.70 0.62
C ASP A 339 25.89 -0.08 -0.06
N SER A 340 26.02 -1.37 0.27
CA SER A 340 27.05 -2.23 -0.32
C SER A 340 26.78 -2.54 -1.79
N LYS A 341 25.51 -2.73 -2.17
CA LYS A 341 25.09 -2.94 -3.56
C LYS A 341 25.31 -1.67 -4.38
N ASP A 342 24.89 -0.51 -3.87
CA ASP A 342 25.06 0.77 -4.53
C ASP A 342 26.53 1.09 -4.82
N LYS A 343 27.42 0.80 -3.86
CA LYS A 343 28.87 0.95 -4.06
C LYS A 343 29.41 0.05 -5.17
N LYS A 344 28.95 -1.20 -5.23
CA LYS A 344 29.36 -2.17 -6.27
C LYS A 344 28.85 -1.75 -7.65
N ASP A 345 27.62 -1.26 -7.75
CA ASP A 345 27.03 -0.86 -9.01
C ASP A 345 27.69 0.42 -9.55
N LYS A 346 27.96 1.40 -8.69
CA LYS A 346 28.75 2.60 -9.06
C LYS A 346 30.16 2.24 -9.54
N ALA A 347 30.83 1.30 -8.88
CA ALA A 347 32.16 0.83 -9.30
C ALA A 347 32.13 0.11 -10.67
N LYS A 348 31.09 -0.68 -10.94
CA LYS A 348 30.90 -1.33 -12.25
C LYS A 348 30.64 -0.30 -13.36
N THR A 349 29.79 0.69 -13.11
CA THR A 349 29.51 1.76 -14.08
C THR A 349 30.76 2.58 -14.39
N ALA A 350 31.56 2.93 -13.38
CA ALA A 350 32.81 3.67 -13.55
C ALA A 350 33.84 2.89 -14.39
N ASN A 351 33.97 1.58 -14.17
CA ASN A 351 34.85 0.74 -14.98
C ASN A 351 34.36 0.57 -16.43
N GLN A 352 33.05 0.55 -16.66
CA GLN A 352 32.48 0.47 -18.02
C GLN A 352 32.65 1.78 -18.79
N SER A 353 32.54 2.94 -18.14
CA SER A 353 32.81 4.24 -18.77
C SER A 353 34.30 4.42 -19.09
N ALA A 354 35.21 3.98 -18.21
CA ALA A 354 36.64 4.04 -18.47
C ALA A 354 37.05 3.13 -19.65
N ALA A 355 36.47 1.93 -19.76
CA ALA A 355 36.70 1.01 -20.88
C ALA A 355 36.10 1.51 -22.21
N ALA A 356 35.10 2.40 -22.19
CA ALA A 356 34.53 3.01 -23.39
C ALA A 356 35.38 4.19 -23.92
N GLU A 357 36.10 4.90 -23.04
CA GLU A 357 37.03 5.98 -23.41
C GLU A 357 38.39 5.47 -23.93
N GLU A 358 38.78 4.23 -23.62
CA GLU A 358 40.04 3.64 -24.08
C GLU A 358 40.00 2.97 -25.47
N LYS A 359 38.91 3.07 -26.24
CA LYS A 359 38.93 2.64 -27.65
C LYS A 359 39.73 3.66 -28.48
N PRO A 360 40.90 3.31 -29.05
CA PRO A 360 41.63 4.25 -29.89
C PRO A 360 40.83 4.50 -31.16
N ALA A 361 40.71 5.77 -31.54
CA ALA A 361 40.24 6.18 -32.85
C ALA A 361 41.09 5.47 -33.92
N SER A 362 40.55 4.41 -34.52
CA SER A 362 41.20 3.74 -35.64
C SER A 362 41.28 4.74 -36.80
N ASN A 363 42.52 5.07 -37.15
CA ASN A 363 42.94 6.00 -38.18
C ASN A 363 42.07 5.98 -39.45
N LYS A 364 41.73 7.19 -39.90
CA LYS A 364 41.53 7.51 -41.32
C LYS A 364 42.88 7.45 -42.04
N SER A 365 42.96 6.64 -43.10
CA SER A 365 43.89 6.68 -44.24
C SER A 365 43.80 5.31 -44.93
N GLU A 366 43.58 5.14 -46.23
CA GLU A 366 43.52 5.95 -47.46
C GLU A 366 42.50 5.28 -48.40
#